data_AF-U6DVH2-F1
#
_entry.id   AF-U6DVH2-F1
#
_cell.length_a   1.000
_cell.length_b   1.000
_cell.length_c   1.000
_cell.angle_alpha   90.00
_cell.angle_beta   90.00
_cell.angle_gamma   90.00
#
_symmetry.space_group_name_H-M   'P 1'
#
loop_
_entity.id
_entity.type
_entity.pdbx_description
1 polymer ?
#
loop_
_entity_poly.entity_id
_entity_poly.type
_entity_poly.pdbx_seq_one_letter_code
_entity_poly.pdbx_strand_id
1 'polypeptide(L)'
;LFKKCVQSNIVLLTQAFRRKFVIPDFMSFTSHIDELFESAKKQSGGKVADYIPQLAKFSPDLWGVSVCTVDGQRHSIGDTKVPFCLQSCVKPLKYAIAVNDLGTEYVHRYVGKEPSGLRFNKLFLNEDDKPHNPMVNAGAIVVTSLIK
;
A
#
# COMPACT_ATOMS: atom_id res chain seq x y z
N LEU A 1 -15.92 -22.03 -32.01
CA LEU A 1 -15.11 -20.81 -31.81
C LEU A 1 -14.90 -20.49 -30.32
N PHE A 2 -15.96 -20.25 -29.54
CA PHE A 2 -15.85 -19.88 -28.11
C PHE A 2 -14.91 -20.77 -27.27
N LYS A 3 -15.10 -22.10 -27.32
CA LYS A 3 -14.23 -23.06 -26.61
C LYS A 3 -12.75 -22.87 -26.93
N LYS A 4 -12.42 -22.58 -28.20
CA LYS A 4 -11.04 -22.36 -28.66
C LYS A 4 -10.45 -21.08 -28.05
N CYS A 5 -11.27 -20.05 -27.84
CA CYS A 5 -10.84 -18.78 -27.26
C CYS A 5 -10.58 -18.89 -25.74
N VAL A 6 -11.44 -19.61 -25.01
CA VAL A 6 -11.37 -19.65 -23.54
C VAL A 6 -10.46 -20.74 -23.00
N GLN A 7 -10.01 -21.68 -23.83
CA GLN A 7 -9.31 -22.88 -23.40
C GLN A 7 -8.07 -22.60 -22.53
N SER A 8 -7.28 -21.58 -22.86
CA SER A 8 -6.07 -21.19 -22.10
C SER A 8 -6.37 -20.55 -20.74
N ASN A 9 -7.56 -20.00 -20.55
CA ASN A 9 -7.92 -19.20 -19.37
C ASN A 9 -9.17 -19.71 -18.66
N ILE A 10 -9.63 -20.92 -19.01
CA ILE A 10 -10.93 -21.45 -18.58
C ILE A 10 -11.05 -21.60 -17.06
N VAL A 11 -9.94 -21.85 -16.36
CA VAL A 11 -9.92 -21.98 -14.89
C VAL A 11 -10.31 -20.66 -14.23
N LEU A 12 -9.66 -19.55 -14.62
CA LEU A 12 -9.95 -18.22 -14.08
C LEU A 12 -11.35 -17.75 -14.48
N LEU A 13 -11.74 -17.95 -15.74
CA LEU A 13 -13.08 -17.61 -16.22
C LEU A 13 -14.16 -18.37 -15.45
N THR A 14 -13.91 -19.65 -15.13
CA THR A 14 -14.83 -20.45 -14.33
C THR A 14 -14.98 -19.90 -12.92
N GLN A 15 -13.88 -19.46 -12.28
CA GLN A 15 -13.95 -18.82 -10.97
C GLN A 15 -14.76 -17.51 -11.02
N ALA A 16 -14.49 -16.68 -12.02
CA ALA A 16 -15.18 -15.40 -12.22
C ALA A 16 -16.70 -15.60 -12.39
N PHE A 17 -17.11 -16.39 -13.39
CA PHE A 17 -18.53 -16.55 -13.74
C PHE A 17 -19.32 -17.39 -12.75
N ARG A 18 -18.67 -18.28 -11.98
CA ARG A 18 -19.33 -19.04 -10.90
C ARG A 18 -19.30 -18.34 -9.55
N ARG A 19 -18.99 -17.03 -9.52
CA ARG A 19 -18.97 -16.23 -8.29
C ARG A 19 -18.04 -16.82 -7.21
N LYS A 20 -16.91 -17.38 -7.64
CA LYS A 20 -15.87 -17.95 -6.76
C LYS A 20 -14.72 -16.98 -6.47
N PHE A 21 -14.76 -15.77 -7.02
CA PHE A 21 -13.88 -14.71 -6.54
C PHE A 21 -14.25 -14.33 -5.11
N VAL A 22 -13.25 -13.85 -4.37
CA VAL A 22 -13.29 -13.48 -2.95
C VAL A 22 -14.38 -12.46 -2.65
N ILE A 23 -14.74 -11.61 -3.62
CA ILE A 23 -15.95 -10.78 -3.58
C ILE A 23 -16.90 -11.24 -4.70
N PRO A 24 -17.89 -12.10 -4.38
CA PRO A 24 -18.85 -12.64 -5.36
C PRO A 24 -19.70 -11.58 -6.07
N ASP A 25 -20.21 -10.60 -5.32
CA ASP A 25 -21.00 -9.47 -5.85
C ASP A 25 -20.16 -8.19 -5.87
N PHE A 26 -19.23 -8.14 -6.82
CA PHE A 26 -18.29 -7.04 -6.94
C PHE A 26 -18.98 -5.72 -7.31
N MET A 27 -20.07 -5.75 -8.10
CA MET A 27 -20.78 -4.54 -8.53
C MET A 27 -21.48 -3.85 -7.36
N SER A 28 -22.15 -4.62 -6.48
CA SER A 28 -22.72 -4.07 -5.26
C SER A 28 -21.63 -3.51 -4.32
N PHE A 29 -20.53 -4.24 -4.18
CA PHE A 29 -19.38 -3.76 -3.40
C PHE A 29 -18.82 -2.43 -3.92
N THR A 30 -18.60 -2.30 -5.23
CA THR A 30 -18.05 -1.08 -5.82
C THR A 30 -18.99 0.11 -5.71
N SER A 31 -20.32 -0.11 -5.73
CA SER A 31 -21.30 0.96 -5.45
C SER A 31 -21.11 1.54 -4.04
N HIS A 32 -20.88 0.69 -3.03
CA HIS A 32 -20.58 1.18 -1.69
C HIS A 32 -19.21 1.90 -1.62
N ILE A 33 -18.21 1.45 -2.39
CA ILE A 33 -16.93 2.17 -2.50
C ILE A 33 -17.14 3.57 -3.08
N ASP A 34 -18.02 3.73 -4.07
CA ASP A 34 -18.34 5.03 -4.66
C ASP A 34 -19.05 5.95 -3.66
N GLU A 35 -19.99 5.42 -2.86
CA GLU A 35 -20.64 6.18 -1.77
C GLU A 35 -19.64 6.63 -0.69
N LEU A 36 -18.72 5.75 -0.30
CA LEU A 36 -17.64 6.07 0.64
C LEU A 36 -16.69 7.12 0.07
N PHE A 37 -16.36 7.01 -1.21
CA PHE A 37 -15.55 7.99 -1.93
C PHE A 37 -16.21 9.38 -1.89
N GLU A 38 -17.50 9.49 -2.23
CA GLU A 38 -18.23 10.76 -2.22
C GLU A 38 -18.41 11.33 -0.81
N SER A 39 -18.56 10.47 0.19
CA SER A 39 -18.60 10.88 1.59
C SER A 39 -17.26 11.47 2.05
N ALA A 40 -16.15 10.78 1.78
CA ALA A 40 -14.80 11.21 2.15
C ALA A 40 -14.35 12.46 1.39
N LYS A 41 -14.72 12.59 0.11
CA LYS A 41 -14.36 13.74 -0.74
C LYS A 41 -14.85 15.08 -0.20
N LYS A 42 -15.92 15.09 0.62
CA LYS A 42 -16.46 16.31 1.25
C LYS A 42 -15.52 16.89 2.32
N GLN A 43 -14.51 16.15 2.76
CA GLN A 43 -13.53 16.63 3.72
C GLN A 43 -12.48 17.50 3.01
N SER A 44 -12.63 18.82 3.10
CA SER A 44 -11.71 19.81 2.50
C SER A 44 -10.64 20.35 3.46
N GLY A 45 -10.53 19.76 4.65
CA GLY A 45 -9.53 20.14 5.66
C GLY A 45 -8.15 19.53 5.41
N GLY A 46 -7.17 19.97 6.20
CA GLY A 46 -5.77 19.51 6.12
C GLY A 46 -4.85 20.54 5.47
N LYS A 47 -3.56 20.19 5.34
CA LYS A 47 -2.55 21.03 4.70
C LYS A 47 -1.67 20.15 3.80
N VAL A 48 -1.52 20.57 2.54
CA VAL A 48 -0.56 19.94 1.63
C VAL A 48 0.84 20.03 2.22
N ALA A 49 1.61 18.95 2.12
CA ALA A 49 3.00 18.91 2.54
C ALA A 49 3.83 19.91 1.72
N ASP A 50 4.31 20.98 2.36
CA ASP A 50 4.99 22.10 1.71
C ASP A 50 6.50 22.17 2.02
N TYR A 51 7.01 21.27 2.86
CA TYR A 51 8.44 21.20 3.19
C TYR A 51 9.33 20.69 2.03
N ILE A 52 8.73 20.08 1.00
CA ILE A 52 9.38 19.70 -0.26
C ILE A 52 8.64 20.41 -1.41
N PRO A 53 9.30 21.26 -2.22
CA PRO A 53 8.63 22.02 -3.28
C PRO A 53 7.85 21.17 -4.28
N GLN A 54 8.30 19.95 -4.56
CA GLN A 54 7.62 19.01 -5.45
C GLN A 54 6.29 18.50 -4.88
N LEU A 55 6.17 18.38 -3.55
CA LEU A 55 4.92 18.00 -2.88
C LEU A 55 3.93 19.17 -2.82
N ALA A 56 4.43 20.40 -2.68
CA ALA A 56 3.61 21.61 -2.67
C ALA A 56 2.89 21.88 -3.99
N LYS A 57 3.31 21.25 -5.10
CA LYS A 57 2.70 21.41 -6.43
C LYS A 57 1.36 20.68 -6.59
N PHE A 58 1.04 19.73 -5.72
CA PHE A 58 -0.19 18.97 -5.83
C PHE A 58 -1.39 19.79 -5.33
N SER A 59 -2.49 19.76 -6.08
CA SER A 59 -3.74 20.40 -5.66
C SER A 59 -4.32 19.68 -4.43
N PRO A 60 -4.83 20.40 -3.42
CA PRO A 60 -5.53 19.80 -2.29
C PRO A 60 -6.83 19.08 -2.69
N ASP A 61 -7.36 19.37 -3.88
CA ASP A 61 -8.61 18.78 -4.38
C ASP A 61 -8.41 17.41 -5.02
N LEU A 62 -7.17 16.93 -5.17
CA LEU A 62 -6.89 15.61 -5.73
C LEU A 62 -7.31 14.51 -4.76
N TRP A 63 -8.23 13.65 -5.19
CA TRP A 63 -8.73 12.54 -4.39
C TRP A 63 -8.99 11.32 -5.28
N GLY A 64 -8.33 10.21 -4.96
CA GLY A 64 -8.39 8.99 -5.74
C GLY A 64 -8.39 7.75 -4.87
N VAL A 65 -9.27 6.80 -5.19
CA VAL A 65 -9.38 5.49 -4.52
C VAL A 65 -9.28 4.40 -5.56
N SER A 66 -8.41 3.41 -5.32
CA SER A 66 -8.27 2.23 -6.16
C SER A 66 -8.27 0.97 -5.31
N VAL A 67 -8.98 -0.04 -5.79
CA VAL A 67 -9.14 -1.35 -5.16
C VAL A 67 -8.66 -2.43 -6.12
N CYS A 68 -7.90 -3.39 -5.60
CA CYS A 68 -7.51 -4.61 -6.28
C CYS A 68 -7.66 -5.77 -5.29
N THR A 69 -8.50 -6.76 -5.61
CA THR A 69 -8.65 -7.95 -4.78
C THR A 69 -7.54 -8.96 -5.06
N VAL A 70 -7.38 -9.95 -4.19
CA VAL A 70 -6.40 -11.05 -4.39
C VAL A 70 -6.70 -11.90 -5.64
N ASP A 71 -7.95 -11.88 -6.14
CA ASP A 71 -8.35 -12.53 -7.39
C ASP A 71 -8.26 -11.61 -8.63
N GLY A 72 -7.77 -10.38 -8.45
CA GLY A 72 -7.56 -9.43 -9.55
C GLY A 72 -8.81 -8.66 -9.99
N GLN A 73 -9.89 -8.66 -9.20
CA GLN A 73 -11.03 -7.75 -9.43
C GLN A 73 -10.58 -6.32 -9.10
N ARG A 74 -10.91 -5.36 -9.96
CA ARG A 74 -10.39 -4.00 -9.88
C ARG A 74 -11.48 -2.96 -10.04
N HIS A 75 -11.40 -1.91 -9.23
CA HIS A 75 -12.27 -0.74 -9.29
C HIS A 75 -11.49 0.51 -8.91
N SER A 76 -11.77 1.63 -9.58
CA SER A 76 -11.05 2.89 -9.39
C SER A 76 -12.03 4.05 -9.58
N ILE A 77 -11.98 5.03 -8.68
CA ILE A 77 -12.80 6.25 -8.72
C ILE A 77 -11.96 7.47 -8.31
N GLY A 78 -12.16 8.61 -8.99
CA GLY A 78 -11.39 9.84 -8.79
C GLY A 78 -10.04 9.87 -9.52
N ASP A 79 -9.07 10.62 -8.98
CA ASP A 79 -7.78 10.97 -9.61
C ASP A 79 -6.73 9.85 -9.59
N THR A 80 -7.15 8.62 -9.85
CA THR A 80 -6.38 7.38 -9.66
C THR A 80 -5.21 7.16 -10.61
N LYS A 81 -5.16 7.95 -11.69
CA LYS A 81 -4.10 7.85 -12.72
C LYS A 81 -3.07 8.97 -12.62
N VAL A 82 -3.21 9.86 -11.62
CA VAL A 82 -2.22 10.90 -11.34
C VAL A 82 -1.05 10.27 -10.59
N PRO A 83 0.18 10.29 -11.15
CA PRO A 83 1.33 9.73 -10.47
C PRO A 83 1.76 10.61 -9.29
N PHE A 84 2.17 9.98 -8.19
CA PHE A 84 2.75 10.66 -7.03
C PHE A 84 3.83 9.79 -6.39
N CYS A 85 4.74 10.42 -5.64
CA CYS A 85 5.80 9.69 -4.95
C CYS A 85 5.25 8.87 -3.79
N LEU A 86 5.69 7.61 -3.64
CA LEU A 86 5.23 6.73 -2.55
C LEU A 86 5.57 7.24 -1.15
N GLN A 87 6.64 8.02 -1.00
CA GLN A 87 7.11 8.51 0.31
C GLN A 87 7.24 7.35 1.32
N SER A 88 6.81 7.52 2.57
CA SER A 88 6.87 6.49 3.60
C SER A 88 6.12 5.19 3.26
N CYS A 89 5.21 5.18 2.29
CA CYS A 89 4.51 3.96 1.86
C CYS A 89 5.47 2.92 1.25
N VAL A 90 6.69 3.30 0.85
CA VAL A 90 7.71 2.36 0.36
C VAL A 90 8.36 1.51 1.47
N LYS A 91 8.29 1.96 2.74
CA LYS A 91 8.94 1.31 3.87
C LYS A 91 8.57 -0.17 4.06
N PRO A 92 7.28 -0.57 4.07
CA PRO A 92 6.90 -1.97 4.16
C PRO A 92 7.38 -2.80 2.96
N LEU A 93 7.42 -2.22 1.75
CA LEU A 93 7.87 -2.93 0.55
C LEU A 93 9.35 -3.32 0.63
N LYS A 94 10.21 -2.37 1.01
CA LYS A 94 11.64 -2.66 1.18
C LYS A 94 11.90 -3.63 2.33
N TYR A 95 11.14 -3.56 3.41
CA TYR A 95 11.23 -4.52 4.50
C TYR A 95 10.86 -5.94 4.03
N ALA A 96 9.78 -6.07 3.25
CA ALA A 96 9.41 -7.36 2.66
C ALA A 96 10.51 -7.92 1.75
N ILE A 97 11.16 -7.08 0.93
CA ILE A 97 12.30 -7.47 0.08
C ILE A 97 13.47 -7.95 0.95
N ALA A 98 13.88 -7.18 1.96
CA ALA A 98 14.99 -7.56 2.84
C ALA A 98 14.72 -8.90 3.56
N VAL A 99 13.50 -9.12 4.04
CA VAL A 99 13.10 -10.38 4.70
C VAL A 99 13.05 -11.53 3.71
N ASN A 100 12.56 -11.30 2.48
CA ASN A 100 12.53 -12.30 1.43
C ASN A 100 13.94 -12.81 1.08
N ASP A 101 14.91 -11.90 1.00
CA ASP A 101 16.26 -12.22 0.52
C ASP A 101 17.19 -12.71 1.63
N LEU A 102 17.01 -12.23 2.86
CA LEU A 102 17.95 -12.47 3.98
C LEU A 102 17.33 -13.25 5.14
N GLY A 103 16.02 -13.43 5.14
CA GLY A 103 15.28 -14.07 6.22
C GLY A 103 15.00 -13.13 7.40
N THR A 104 13.90 -13.44 8.11
CA THR A 104 13.41 -12.64 9.24
C THR A 104 14.43 -12.53 10.39
N GLU A 105 15.13 -13.61 10.71
CA GLU A 105 16.09 -13.63 11.82
C GLU A 105 17.23 -12.64 11.56
N TYR A 106 17.86 -12.70 10.39
CA TYR A 106 18.96 -11.82 10.01
C TYR A 106 18.54 -10.35 10.03
N VAL A 107 17.43 -10.00 9.38
CA VAL A 107 16.94 -8.62 9.32
C VAL A 107 16.73 -8.05 10.73
N HIS A 108 16.15 -8.83 11.63
CA HIS A 108 15.85 -8.39 12.99
C HIS A 108 17.03 -8.42 13.97
N ARG A 109 18.23 -8.83 13.50
CA ARG A 109 19.46 -8.49 14.21
C ARG A 109 19.73 -6.98 14.19
N TYR A 110 19.21 -6.25 13.20
CA TYR A 110 19.51 -4.83 12.99
C TYR A 110 18.35 -3.89 13.28
N VAL A 111 17.10 -4.37 13.21
CA VAL A 111 15.89 -3.57 13.45
C VAL A 111 14.91 -4.33 14.33
N GLY A 112 14.26 -3.64 15.26
CA GLY A 112 13.25 -4.22 16.14
C GLY A 112 11.94 -4.58 15.43
N LYS A 113 10.96 -5.04 16.22
CA LYS A 113 9.62 -5.45 15.76
C LYS A 113 8.49 -4.65 16.40
N GLU A 114 8.81 -3.87 17.41
CA GLU A 114 7.81 -3.29 18.32
C GLU A 114 7.56 -1.81 18.04
N PRO A 115 6.36 -1.30 18.35
CA PRO A 115 6.12 0.13 18.30
C PRO A 115 7.01 0.86 19.32
N SER A 116 7.40 2.09 19.00
CA SER A 116 8.20 2.92 19.91
C SER A 116 7.39 3.58 21.03
N GLY A 117 6.06 3.67 20.88
CA GLY A 117 5.22 4.53 21.73
C GLY A 117 5.51 6.04 21.59
N LEU A 118 6.44 6.43 20.71
CA LEU A 118 6.92 7.79 20.50
C LEU A 118 6.52 8.32 19.12
N ARG A 119 6.42 9.65 18.98
CA ARG A 119 6.09 10.28 17.68
C ARG A 119 7.10 9.91 16.59
N PHE A 120 6.60 9.78 15.35
CA PHE A 120 7.30 9.30 14.14
C PHE A 120 8.64 9.99 13.80
N ASN A 121 8.86 11.24 14.23
CA ASN A 121 9.98 12.09 13.79
C ASN A 121 11.22 12.07 14.72
N LYS A 122 11.35 11.09 15.62
CA LYS A 122 12.50 11.02 16.53
C LYS A 122 13.37 9.82 16.19
N LEU A 123 14.66 10.09 15.98
CA LEU A 123 15.70 9.07 15.77
C LEU A 123 16.05 8.47 17.13
N PHE A 124 15.20 7.57 17.62
CA PHE A 124 15.47 6.81 18.84
C PHE A 124 15.72 5.35 18.51
N LEU A 125 16.64 4.78 19.28
CA LEU A 125 16.88 3.36 19.36
C LEU A 125 16.10 2.79 20.55
N ASN A 126 15.80 1.50 20.49
CA ASN A 126 15.30 0.75 21.63
C ASN A 126 16.45 0.44 22.60
N GLU A 127 16.15 -0.29 23.67
CA GLU A 127 17.14 -0.70 24.69
C GLU A 127 18.26 -1.61 24.15
N ASP A 128 18.08 -2.19 22.96
CA ASP A 128 19.07 -3.03 22.27
C ASP A 128 19.91 -2.25 21.24
N ASP A 129 19.88 -0.91 21.28
CA ASP A 129 20.54 -0.03 20.31
C ASP A 129 20.11 -0.26 18.84
N LYS A 130 18.87 -0.72 18.62
CA LYS A 130 18.25 -0.89 17.30
C LYS A 130 17.10 0.09 17.09
N PRO A 131 16.83 0.54 15.87
CA PRO A 131 15.58 1.23 15.62
C PRO A 131 14.38 0.33 15.94
N HIS A 132 13.32 0.89 16.53
CA HIS A 132 12.19 0.11 17.07
C HIS A 132 11.52 -0.81 16.05
N ASN A 133 11.33 -0.37 14.81
CA ASN A 133 10.71 -1.16 13.75
C ASN A 133 11.01 -0.61 12.35
N PRO A 134 10.78 -1.38 11.28
CA PRO A 134 11.02 -0.95 9.90
C PRO A 134 10.14 0.22 9.40
N MET A 135 9.09 0.60 10.14
CA MET A 135 8.12 1.62 9.71
C MET A 135 8.54 3.05 10.09
N VAL A 136 9.44 3.22 11.07
CA VAL A 136 10.00 4.55 11.39
C VAL A 136 11.21 4.87 10.50
N ASN A 137 11.56 6.15 10.38
CA ASN A 137 12.65 6.59 9.49
C ASN A 137 13.99 5.90 9.81
N ALA A 138 14.37 5.78 11.08
CA ALA A 138 15.59 5.11 11.50
C ALA A 138 15.63 3.63 11.06
N GLY A 139 14.55 2.88 11.31
CA GLY A 139 14.47 1.47 10.90
C GLY A 139 14.43 1.29 9.39
N ALA A 140 13.78 2.22 8.70
CA ALA A 140 13.76 2.25 7.25
C ALA A 140 15.17 2.46 6.65
N ILE A 141 16.01 3.31 7.26
CA ILE A 141 17.40 3.52 6.83
C ILE A 141 18.21 2.23 7.01
N VAL A 142 18.10 1.59 8.18
CA VAL A 142 18.75 0.29 8.44
C VAL A 142 18.30 -0.78 7.46
N VAL A 143 17.00 -0.91 7.19
CA VAL A 143 16.51 -1.88 6.19
C VAL A 143 17.08 -1.61 4.81
N THR A 144 17.24 -0.34 4.43
CA THR A 144 17.84 0.02 3.14
C THR A 144 19.31 -0.39 3.05
N SER A 145 20.08 -0.37 4.13
CA SER A 145 21.49 -0.84 4.10
C SER A 145 21.64 -2.36 3.97
N LEU A 146 20.55 -3.12 4.10
CA LEU A 146 20.56 -4.57 3.95
C LEU A 146 20.31 -5.04 2.51
N ILE A 147 19.77 -4.17 1.65
CA ILE A 147 19.36 -4.51 0.27
C ILE A 147 20.47 -4.10 -0.69
N LYS A 148 20.82 -4.97 -1.64
CA LYS A 148 21.83 -4.70 -2.68
C LYS A 148 21.37 -3.67 -3.71
#